data_AF-A0A662Y225-F1
#
_entry.id   AF-A0A662Y225-F1
#
_cell.length_a   1.000
_cell.length_b   1.000
_cell.length_c   1.000
_cell.angle_alpha   90.00
_cell.angle_beta   90.00
_cell.angle_gamma   90.00
#
_symmetry.space_group_name_H-M   'P 1'
#
loop_
_entity.id
_entity.type
_entity.pdbx_description
1 polymer ?
#
loop_
_entity_poly.entity_id
_entity_poly.type
_entity_poly.pdbx_seq_one_letter_code
_entity_poly.pdbx_strand_id
1 'polypeptide(L)'
;VQQLDVNNLVCFRTVNQADHDVVLKSLFLLTRFETEKGIMLLVHGLDPSRLEDDFTTIAMVGKAEVWQDDFRWVLLEDEADGCRMSYGGLVLVEQPWEQFWLCEVLLIVLRWESAVVAPLFTLRCN
;
A
#
# COMPACT_ATOMS: atom_id res chain seq x y z
N VAL A 1 5.34 -6.36 9.48
CA VAL A 1 4.94 -5.01 9.97
C VAL A 1 5.49 -4.83 11.37
N GLN A 2 6.07 -3.67 11.67
CA GLN A 2 6.58 -3.32 12.98
C GLN A 2 5.83 -2.07 13.47
N GLN A 3 5.24 -2.12 14.65
CA GLN A 3 4.57 -0.96 15.25
C GLN A 3 5.56 -0.13 16.05
N LEU A 4 5.67 1.16 15.74
CA LEU A 4 6.51 2.10 16.49
C LEU A 4 5.73 2.75 17.62
N ASP A 5 4.48 3.14 17.36
CA ASP A 5 3.54 3.67 18.34
C ASP A 5 2.07 3.51 17.84
N VAL A 6 1.12 4.21 18.46
CA VAL A 6 -0.32 4.16 18.10
C VAL A 6 -0.63 4.70 16.69
N ASN A 7 0.23 5.57 16.17
CA ASN A 7 0.05 6.26 14.89
C ASN A 7 1.04 5.82 13.82
N ASN A 8 2.11 5.12 14.17
CA ASN A 8 3.22 4.83 13.27
C ASN A 8 3.49 3.33 13.11
N LEU A 9 3.49 2.87 11.86
CA LEU A 9 3.79 1.49 11.47
C LEU A 9 4.89 1.47 10.40
N VAL A 10 5.91 0.64 10.57
CA VAL A 10 6.83 0.28 9.49
C VAL A 10 6.32 -0.97 8.78
N CYS A 11 6.12 -0.83 7.48
CA CYS A 11 5.54 -1.86 6.63
C CYS A 11 6.55 -2.30 5.59
N PHE A 12 6.73 -3.61 5.48
CA PHE A 12 7.35 -4.24 4.33
C PHE A 12 6.25 -4.85 3.47
N ARG A 13 6.24 -4.53 2.17
CA ARG A 13 5.24 -4.98 1.22
C ARG A 13 5.93 -5.69 0.06
N THR A 14 5.36 -6.80 -0.37
CA THR A 14 5.77 -7.53 -1.56
C THR A 14 4.57 -7.69 -2.48
N VAL A 15 4.72 -7.34 -3.75
CA VAL A 15 3.69 -7.52 -4.78
C VAL A 15 4.26 -8.36 -5.90
N ASN A 16 3.71 -9.56 -6.06
CA ASN A 16 4.05 -10.44 -7.17
C ASN A 16 3.24 -10.01 -8.40
N GLN A 17 3.92 -9.52 -9.44
CA GLN A 17 3.27 -9.25 -10.72
C GLN A 17 3.21 -10.56 -11.50
N ALA A 18 2.05 -11.19 -11.58
CA ALA A 18 1.92 -12.52 -12.16
C ALA A 18 2.35 -12.57 -13.64
N ASP A 19 2.03 -11.52 -14.40
CA ASP A 19 2.32 -11.40 -15.84
C ASP A 19 3.73 -10.90 -16.15
N HIS A 20 4.55 -10.63 -15.13
CA HIS A 20 5.92 -10.16 -15.26
C HIS A 20 6.86 -11.02 -14.39
N ASP A 21 8.10 -11.23 -14.85
CA ASP A 21 9.14 -11.88 -14.04
C ASP A 21 9.71 -10.91 -12.99
N VAL A 22 8.84 -10.15 -12.32
CA VAL A 22 9.19 -9.11 -11.34
C VAL A 22 8.39 -9.24 -10.05
N VAL A 23 9.08 -8.99 -8.95
CA VAL A 23 8.51 -8.80 -7.62
C VAL A 23 8.81 -7.39 -7.16
N LEU A 24 7.75 -6.60 -6.97
CA LEU A 24 7.88 -5.26 -6.41
C LEU A 24 7.95 -5.33 -4.89
N LYS A 25 8.98 -4.70 -4.31
CA LYS A 25 9.17 -4.58 -2.87
C LYS A 25 9.08 -3.11 -2.47
N SER A 26 8.44 -2.82 -1.35
CA SER A 26 8.57 -1.52 -0.67
C SER A 26 8.79 -1.70 0.82
N LEU A 27 9.59 -0.80 1.37
CA LEU A 27 9.69 -0.55 2.80
C LEU A 27 9.22 0.88 3.04
N PHE A 28 8.23 1.08 3.90
CA PHE A 28 7.70 2.41 4.16
C PHE A 28 7.20 2.57 5.59
N LEU A 29 7.26 3.81 6.06
CA LEU A 29 6.56 4.27 7.26
C LEU A 29 5.15 4.67 6.86
N LEU A 30 4.16 4.09 7.54
CA LEU A 30 2.77 4.52 7.52
C LEU A 30 2.50 5.31 8.81
N THR A 31 2.18 6.60 8.66
CA THR A 31 1.84 7.48 9.77
C THR A 31 0.39 7.94 9.66
N ARG A 32 -0.32 7.90 10.78
CA ARG A 32 -1.68 8.43 10.94
C ARG A 32 -1.65 9.79 11.66
N PHE A 33 -2.35 10.76 11.11
CA PHE A 33 -2.57 12.07 11.73
C PHE A 33 -4.07 12.39 11.78
N GLU A 34 -4.51 12.99 12.89
CA GLU A 34 -5.82 13.64 12.95
C GLU A 34 -5.73 15.00 12.24
N THR A 35 -6.80 15.36 11.56
CA THR A 35 -6.99 16.67 10.94
C THR A 35 -8.27 17.30 11.48
N GLU A 36 -8.49 18.58 11.21
CA GLU A 36 -9.76 19.24 11.60
C GLU A 36 -11.00 18.60 10.98
N LYS A 37 -10.85 17.85 9.88
CA LYS A 37 -11.94 17.30 9.07
C LYS A 37 -11.99 15.77 9.01
N GLY A 38 -11.12 15.07 9.75
CA GLY A 38 -11.01 13.62 9.67
C GLY A 38 -9.56 13.16 9.80
N ILE A 39 -9.15 12.13 9.08
CA ILE A 39 -7.86 11.44 9.25
C ILE A 39 -6.99 11.53 7.99
N MET A 40 -5.69 11.75 8.16
CA MET A 40 -4.70 11.61 7.10
C MET A 40 -3.79 10.42 7.38
N LEU A 41 -3.58 9.59 6.36
CA LEU A 41 -2.57 8.54 6.35
C LEU A 41 -1.46 8.97 5.39
N LEU A 42 -0.22 8.97 5.87
CA LEU A 42 0.97 9.26 5.08
C LEU A 42 1.81 8.00 4.94
N VAL A 43 2.19 7.68 3.73
CA VAL A 43 3.13 6.62 3.38
C VAL A 43 4.41 7.28 2.88
N HIS A 44 5.52 7.00 3.57
CA HIS A 44 6.83 7.52 3.22
C HIS A 44 7.85 6.39 3.14
N GLY A 45 8.51 6.28 1.98
CA GLY A 45 9.51 5.29 1.67
C GLY A 45 10.67 5.34 2.64
N LEU A 46 11.20 4.17 2.96
CA LEU A 46 12.38 4.00 3.78
C LEU A 46 13.43 3.25 2.97
N ASP A 47 14.70 3.59 3.20
CA ASP A 47 15.82 2.91 2.56
C ASP A 47 15.78 1.40 2.89
N PRO A 48 15.69 0.52 1.87
CA PRO A 48 15.73 -0.94 2.05
C PRO A 48 17.00 -1.45 2.74
N SER A 49 18.11 -0.71 2.68
CA SER A 49 19.36 -1.06 3.37
C SER A 49 19.22 -1.15 4.90
N ARG A 50 18.13 -0.61 5.44
CA ARG A 50 17.78 -0.67 6.87
C ARG A 50 17.17 -2.00 7.30
N LEU A 51 16.81 -2.88 6.35
CA LEU A 51 16.40 -4.23 6.68
C LEU A 51 17.64 -5.03 7.05
N GLU A 52 17.63 -5.57 8.26
CA GLU A 52 18.57 -6.63 8.61
C GLU A 52 18.22 -7.86 7.76
N ASP A 53 19.24 -8.52 7.22
CA ASP A 53 19.08 -9.65 6.31
C ASP A 53 18.58 -10.86 7.11
N ASP A 54 17.27 -10.90 7.33
CA ASP A 54 16.60 -12.04 7.90
C ASP A 54 16.45 -13.09 6.80
N PHE A 55 17.13 -14.22 6.97
CA PHE A 55 17.09 -15.43 6.12
C PHE A 55 15.67 -16.01 5.87
N THR A 56 14.62 -15.33 6.34
CA THR A 56 13.21 -15.63 6.13
C THR A 56 12.64 -14.98 4.87
N THR A 57 13.36 -14.01 4.27
CA THR A 57 12.98 -13.43 2.98
C THR A 57 13.26 -14.44 1.87
N ILE A 58 12.27 -15.29 1.56
CA ILE A 58 12.37 -16.27 0.48
C ILE A 58 12.56 -15.50 -0.83
N ALA A 59 13.78 -15.57 -1.39
CA ALA A 59 14.04 -15.07 -2.73
C ALA A 59 13.09 -15.79 -3.71
N MET A 60 12.29 -15.02 -4.45
CA MET A 60 11.42 -15.59 -5.47
C MET A 60 12.27 -16.01 -6.67
N VAL A 61 12.63 -17.29 -6.70
CA VAL A 61 13.49 -17.87 -7.74
C VAL A 61 12.89 -17.58 -9.12
N GLY A 62 13.70 -17.01 -10.01
CA GLY A 62 13.31 -16.70 -11.39
C GLY A 62 12.63 -15.35 -11.59
N LYS A 63 12.42 -14.55 -10.53
CA LYS A 63 11.90 -13.17 -10.66
C LYS A 63 12.95 -12.14 -10.26
N ALA A 64 13.00 -11.04 -11.00
CA ALA A 64 13.78 -9.87 -10.62
C ALA A 64 13.08 -9.12 -9.47
N GLU A 65 13.85 -8.75 -8.45
CA GLU A 65 13.35 -7.95 -7.34
C GLU A 65 13.57 -6.48 -7.64
N VAL A 66 12.50 -5.69 -7.60
CA VAL A 66 12.54 -4.26 -7.86
C VAL A 66 12.02 -3.52 -6.63
N TRP A 67 12.85 -2.63 -6.10
CA TRP A 67 12.48 -1.77 -4.99
C TRP A 67 11.83 -0.49 -5.51
N GLN A 68 10.73 -0.10 -4.87
CA GLN A 68 10.04 1.16 -5.14
C GLN A 68 10.25 2.12 -3.97
N ASP A 69 10.37 3.40 -4.29
CA ASP A 69 10.31 4.48 -3.32
C ASP A 69 8.91 5.12 -3.35
N ASP A 70 8.26 5.14 -2.19
CA ASP A 70 6.85 5.45 -2.03
C ASP A 70 6.66 6.77 -1.29
N PHE A 71 6.03 7.76 -1.93
CA PHE A 71 5.45 8.90 -1.20
C PHE A 71 3.98 9.01 -1.53
N ARG A 72 3.10 8.56 -0.64
CA ARG A 72 1.65 8.54 -0.90
C ARG A 72 0.88 9.04 0.30
N TRP A 73 -0.30 9.56 0.06
CA TRP A 73 -1.19 9.99 1.12
C TRP A 73 -2.63 9.60 0.82
N VAL A 74 -3.37 9.35 1.90
CA VAL A 74 -4.82 9.15 1.89
C VAL A 74 -5.40 10.15 2.86
N LEU A 75 -6.33 10.98 2.41
CA LEU A 75 -7.11 11.85 3.26
C LEU A 75 -8.53 11.32 3.32
N LEU A 76 -9.01 11.09 4.53
CA LEU A 76 -10.35 10.62 4.84
C LEU A 76 -11.05 11.76 5.57
N GLU A 77 -11.92 12.48 4.86
CA GLU A 77 -12.71 13.57 5.43
C GLU A 77 -14.09 13.07 5.83
N ASP A 78 -14.54 13.42 7.03
CA ASP A 78 -15.86 13.07 7.54
C ASP A 78 -16.95 13.77 6.70
N GLU A 79 -17.95 13.00 6.29
CA GLU A 79 -19.14 13.47 5.57
C GLU A 79 -20.39 12.90 6.26
N ALA A 80 -21.56 13.51 6.03
CA ALA A 80 -22.79 13.18 6.79
C ALA A 80 -23.17 11.69 6.73
N ASP A 81 -22.91 11.01 5.61
CA ASP A 81 -23.26 9.61 5.36
C ASP A 81 -22.02 8.72 5.09
N GLY A 82 -20.85 9.11 5.61
CA GLY A 82 -19.63 8.32 5.47
C GLY A 82 -18.37 9.18 5.43
N CYS A 83 -17.52 8.94 4.45
CA CYS A 83 -16.25 9.64 4.33
C CYS A 83 -15.91 9.90 2.87
N ARG A 84 -15.40 11.10 2.57
CA ARG A 84 -14.78 11.40 1.29
C ARG A 84 -13.31 11.01 1.34
N MET A 85 -12.92 10.07 0.51
CA MET A 85 -11.52 9.66 0.35
C MET A 85 -10.86 10.43 -0.79
N SER A 86 -9.77 11.11 -0.49
CA SER A 86 -8.81 11.64 -1.47
C SER A 86 -7.52 10.86 -1.39
N TYR A 87 -6.93 10.56 -2.55
CA TYR A 87 -5.69 9.80 -2.65
C TYR A 87 -4.73 10.52 -3.60
N GLY A 88 -3.45 10.58 -3.23
CA GLY A 88 -2.43 11.15 -4.07
C GLY A 88 -1.03 10.70 -3.67
N GLY A 89 -0.04 11.12 -4.45
CA GLY A 89 1.35 10.79 -4.19
C GLY A 89 2.21 10.69 -5.44
N LEU A 90 3.39 10.12 -5.24
CA LEU A 90 4.41 9.80 -6.20
C LEU A 90 4.98 8.42 -5.85
N VAL A 91 5.16 7.59 -6.86
CA VAL A 91 5.89 6.32 -6.75
C VAL A 91 6.99 6.36 -7.80
N LEU A 92 8.24 6.24 -7.37
CA LEU A 92 9.38 6.17 -8.26
C LEU A 92 9.78 4.70 -8.45
N VAL A 93 9.76 4.24 -9.70
CA VAL A 93 10.13 2.88 -10.10
C VAL A 93 10.97 2.95 -11.36
N GLU A 94 12.05 2.17 -11.42
CA GLU A 94 12.95 2.15 -12.58
C GLU A 94 12.29 1.59 -13.86
N GLN A 95 11.21 0.81 -13.73
CA GLN A 95 10.42 0.27 -14.85
C GLN A 95 8.90 0.33 -14.51
N PRO A 96 8.24 1.48 -14.70
CA PRO A 96 6.84 1.61 -14.36
C PRO A 96 5.96 0.98 -15.45
N TRP A 97 5.31 -0.15 -15.15
CA TRP A 97 4.15 -0.59 -15.93
C TRP A 97 2.93 0.25 -15.54
N GLU A 98 2.67 1.30 -16.32
CA GLU A 98 1.61 2.28 -16.03
C GLU A 98 0.23 1.63 -15.81
N GLN A 99 -0.11 0.61 -16.61
CA GLN A 99 -1.38 -0.12 -16.49
C GLN A 99 -1.51 -0.86 -15.15
N PHE A 100 -0.42 -1.48 -14.68
CA PHE A 100 -0.40 -2.15 -13.38
C PHE A 100 -0.67 -1.13 -12.26
N TRP A 101 -0.04 0.05 -12.33
CA TRP A 101 -0.23 1.10 -11.32
C TRP A 101 -1.64 1.68 -11.33
N LEU A 102 -2.24 1.88 -12.50
CA LEU A 102 -3.64 2.28 -12.63
C LEU A 102 -4.58 1.24 -12.00
N CYS A 103 -4.33 -0.05 -12.27
CA CYS A 103 -5.07 -1.14 -11.62
C CYS A 103 -4.89 -1.14 -10.10
N GLU A 104 -3.68 -0.94 -9.60
CA GLU A 104 -3.41 -0.89 -8.16
C GLU A 104 -4.14 0.27 -7.47
N VAL A 105 -4.21 1.45 -8.09
CA VAL A 105 -4.99 2.58 -7.56
C VAL A 105 -6.48 2.23 -7.50
N LEU A 106 -7.03 1.62 -8.56
CA LEU A 106 -8.43 1.15 -8.56
C LEU A 106 -8.68 0.11 -7.47
N LEU A 107 -7.77 -0.86 -7.32
CA LEU A 107 -7.89 -1.90 -6.31
C LEU A 107 -7.77 -1.34 -4.88
N ILE A 108 -7.02 -0.26 -4.66
CA ILE A 108 -7.00 0.44 -3.36
C ILE A 108 -8.42 0.95 -3.03
N VAL A 109 -9.08 1.64 -3.97
CA VAL A 109 -10.45 2.15 -3.76
C VAL A 109 -11.41 1.01 -3.44
N LEU A 110 -11.38 -0.08 -4.23
CA LEU A 110 -12.27 -1.23 -4.04
C LEU A 110 -12.02 -1.95 -2.70
N ARG A 111 -10.77 -2.04 -2.24
CA ARG A 111 -10.43 -2.64 -0.94
C ARG A 111 -10.96 -1.80 0.21
N TRP A 112 -10.87 -0.47 0.13
CA TRP A 112 -11.44 0.42 1.14
C TRP A 112 -12.96 0.35 1.18
N GLU A 113 -13.61 0.41 0.02
CA GLU A 113 -15.06 0.25 -0.09
C GLU A 113 -15.52 -1.09 0.49
N SER A 114 -14.82 -2.18 0.14
CA SER A 114 -15.12 -3.52 0.64
C SER A 114 -14.93 -3.65 2.16
N ALA A 115 -13.96 -2.93 2.74
CA ALA A 115 -13.67 -2.96 4.16
C ALA A 115 -14.67 -2.15 5.00
N VAL A 116 -15.24 -1.06 4.43
CA VAL A 116 -16.11 -0.12 5.17
C VAL A 116 -17.60 -0.39 4.93
N VAL A 117 -18.00 -0.72 3.70
CA VAL A 117 -19.41 -0.85 3.32
C VAL A 117 -19.87 -2.30 3.45
N ALA A 118 -19.19 -3.22 2.74
CA ALA A 118 -19.33 -4.68 2.74
C ALA A 118 -18.57 -5.22 1.50
N PRO A 119 -18.18 -6.51 1.47
CA PRO A 119 -17.61 -7.09 0.25
C PRO A 119 -18.59 -6.95 -0.93
N LEU A 120 -18.12 -6.32 -2.02
CA LEU A 120 -18.89 -6.06 -3.24
C LEU A 120 -19.52 -7.33 -3.85
N PHE A 121 -18.90 -8.48 -3.59
CA PHE A 121 -19.44 -9.79 -3.90
C PHE A 121 -19.23 -10.72 -2.71
N THR A 122 -20.28 -11.43 -2.31
CA THR A 122 -20.20 -12.51 -1.33
C THR A 122 -20.41 -13.83 -2.07
N LEU A 123 -19.41 -14.72 -2.06
CA LEU A 123 -19.61 -16.09 -2.52
C LEU A 123 -20.46 -16.81 -1.49
N ARG A 124 -21.71 -17.12 -1.83
CA ARG A 124 -22.55 -18.00 -1.02
C ARG A 124 -22.08 -19.43 -1.24
N CYS A 125 -21.76 -20.14 -0.17
CA CYS A 125 -21.63 -21.60 -0.24
C CYS A 125 -23.04 -22.18 -0.44
N ASN A 126 -23.22 -22.98 -1.48
CA ASN A 126 -24.41 -23.84 -1.64
C ASN A 126 -24.23 -25.13 -0.85
#